data_AF-F8C1L6-F1
#
_entry.id   AF-F8C1L6-F1
#
_cell.length_a   1.000
_cell.length_b   1.000
_cell.length_c   1.000
_cell.angle_alpha   90.00
_cell.angle_beta   90.00
_cell.angle_gamma   90.00
#
_symmetry.space_group_name_H-M   'P 1'
#
loop_
_entity.id
_entity.type
_entity.pdbx_description
1 polymer ?
#
loop_
_entity_poly.entity_id
_entity_poly.type
_entity_poly.pdbx_seq_one_letter_code
_entity_poly.pdbx_strand_id
1 'polypeptide(L)'
;MFAGAYRRHKPLRESFVPNVTEAQEGSLEARTIAAHRAYLDALVAWELAVHQAACPICRPEQMSEDEHSRCCDTAEAEKERCRIAFRDLCQELGFVPTGHGIKLPPESRLRCAGWRAN
;
A
#
# COMPACT_ATOMS: atom_id res chain seq x y z
N MET A 1 -26.56 66.89 0.01
CA MET A 1 -26.80 65.55 -0.58
C MET A 1 -25.69 64.61 -0.14
N PHE A 2 -26.11 63.48 0.42
CA PHE A 2 -25.47 62.17 0.69
C PHE A 2 -23.96 61.99 0.97
N ALA A 3 -23.76 61.15 1.99
CA ALA A 3 -22.55 60.64 2.63
C ALA A 3 -21.63 59.76 1.74
N GLY A 4 -20.41 59.49 2.23
CA GLY A 4 -19.61 58.34 1.78
C GLY A 4 -18.16 58.34 2.30
N ALA A 5 -17.94 57.69 3.44
CA ALA A 5 -16.62 57.49 4.05
C ALA A 5 -16.14 56.05 3.84
N TYR A 6 -14.97 55.78 3.22
CA TYR A 6 -14.25 54.50 3.39
C TYR A 6 -12.74 54.72 3.17
N ARG A 7 -11.94 54.73 4.26
CA ARG A 7 -11.23 53.60 4.88
C ARG A 7 -10.07 53.04 4.05
N ARG A 8 -8.87 53.19 4.64
CA ARG A 8 -7.62 52.49 4.32
C ARG A 8 -7.87 51.00 4.03
N HIS A 9 -7.35 50.52 2.92
CA HIS A 9 -7.07 49.10 2.73
C HIS A 9 -5.56 48.92 2.51
N LYS A 10 -4.87 48.47 3.57
CA LYS A 10 -3.67 47.63 3.42
C LYS A 10 -4.14 46.34 2.74
N PRO A 11 -3.46 45.83 1.70
CA PRO A 11 -3.74 44.47 1.25
C PRO A 11 -3.40 43.51 2.40
N LEU A 12 -4.42 42.76 2.79
CA LEU A 12 -4.34 41.69 3.76
C LEU A 12 -3.48 40.59 3.14
N ARG A 13 -2.38 40.30 3.84
CA ARG A 13 -1.72 38.99 3.99
C ARG A 13 -2.33 37.92 3.08
N GLU A 14 -1.66 37.68 1.96
CA GLU A 14 -1.84 36.51 1.12
C GLU A 14 -1.83 35.28 2.03
N SER A 15 -3.00 34.69 2.21
CA SER A 15 -3.16 33.43 2.92
C SER A 15 -2.49 32.38 2.05
N PHE A 16 -1.23 32.08 2.35
CA PHE A 16 -0.60 30.84 1.95
C PHE A 16 -1.45 29.73 2.58
N VAL A 17 -2.39 29.19 1.79
CA VAL A 17 -3.05 27.94 2.11
C VAL A 17 -2.03 26.90 1.67
N PRO A 18 -1.20 26.32 2.56
CA PRO A 18 -0.39 25.19 2.15
C PRO A 18 -1.37 24.14 1.63
N ASN A 19 -1.09 23.69 0.42
CA ASN A 19 -1.87 22.72 -0.30
C ASN A 19 -2.11 21.50 0.60
N VAL A 20 -3.30 21.36 1.17
CA VAL A 20 -3.64 20.34 2.18
C VAL A 20 -3.39 18.92 1.66
N THR A 21 -3.38 18.76 0.33
CA THR A 21 -3.09 17.50 -0.35
C THR A 21 -1.62 17.07 -0.24
N GLU A 22 -0.65 17.99 -0.29
CA GLU A 22 0.78 17.65 -0.14
C GLU A 22 1.14 17.28 1.31
N ALA A 23 0.51 17.96 2.28
CA ALA A 23 0.68 17.63 3.71
C ALA A 23 0.07 16.26 4.07
N GLN A 24 -0.95 15.82 3.32
CA GLN A 24 -1.59 14.52 3.49
C GLN A 24 -0.79 13.36 2.86
N GLU A 25 -0.13 13.58 1.72
CA GLU A 25 0.73 12.57 1.08
C GLU A 25 1.94 12.17 1.93
N GLY A 26 2.47 13.09 2.75
CA GLY A 26 3.53 12.83 3.73
C GLY A 26 3.03 12.40 5.12
N SER A 27 1.71 12.32 5.34
CA SER A 27 1.17 12.01 6.66
C SER A 27 1.53 10.60 7.11
N LEU A 28 1.67 10.41 8.42
CA LEU A 28 1.93 9.10 9.00
C LEU A 28 0.85 8.09 8.60
N GLU A 29 -0.42 8.52 8.56
CA GLU A 29 -1.53 7.69 8.10
C GLU A 29 -1.39 7.26 6.62
N ALA A 30 -1.03 8.19 5.72
CA ALA A 30 -0.79 7.85 4.32
C ALA A 30 0.39 6.87 4.15
N ARG A 31 1.45 7.04 4.93
CA ARG A 31 2.59 6.09 4.97
C ARG A 31 2.17 4.72 5.50
N THR A 32 1.34 4.68 6.54
CA THR A 32 0.81 3.41 7.09
C THR A 32 -0.11 2.71 6.09
N ILE A 33 -0.96 3.45 5.36
CA ILE A 33 -1.80 2.88 4.28
C ILE A 33 -0.93 2.36 3.13
N ALA A 34 0.11 3.10 2.72
CA ALA A 34 1.05 2.65 1.69
C ALA A 34 1.80 1.38 2.12
N ALA A 35 2.27 1.32 3.37
CA ALA A 35 2.91 0.13 3.92
C ALA A 35 1.95 -1.07 4.01
N HIS A 36 0.67 -0.83 4.33
CA HIS A 36 -0.33 -1.88 4.30
C HIS A 36 -0.52 -2.43 2.87
N ARG A 37 -0.63 -1.55 1.86
CA ARG A 37 -0.73 -1.97 0.45
C ARG A 37 0.50 -2.78 0.03
N ALA A 38 1.70 -2.31 0.37
CA ALA A 38 2.94 -3.03 0.08
C ALA A 38 2.97 -4.41 0.75
N TYR A 39 2.50 -4.53 2.00
CA TYR A 39 2.36 -5.81 2.67
C TYR A 39 1.39 -6.75 1.96
N LEU A 40 0.23 -6.26 1.50
CA LEU A 40 -0.72 -7.07 0.75
C LEU A 40 -0.17 -7.50 -0.62
N ASP A 41 0.54 -6.62 -1.33
CA ASP A 41 1.19 -6.95 -2.59
C ASP A 41 2.27 -8.02 -2.39
N ALA A 42 3.09 -7.89 -1.34
CA ALA A 42 4.10 -8.88 -0.98
C ALA A 42 3.49 -10.22 -0.53
N LEU A 43 2.35 -10.18 0.17
CA LEU A 43 1.59 -11.38 0.55
C LEU A 43 1.10 -12.13 -0.71
N VAL A 44 0.50 -11.42 -1.67
CA VAL A 44 0.03 -12.01 -2.93
C VAL A 44 1.20 -12.57 -3.74
N ALA A 45 2.34 -11.88 -3.78
CA ALA A 45 3.54 -12.36 -4.46
C ALA A 45 4.08 -13.65 -3.81
N TRP A 46 4.09 -13.74 -2.49
CA TRP A 46 4.49 -14.93 -1.76
C TRP A 46 3.52 -16.11 -1.99
N GLU A 47 2.22 -15.88 -1.88
CA GLU A 47 1.20 -16.90 -2.18
C GLU A 47 1.33 -17.44 -3.60
N LEU A 48 1.61 -16.56 -4.56
CA LEU A 48 1.84 -16.95 -5.95
C LEU A 48 3.12 -17.79 -6.10
N ALA A 49 4.22 -17.38 -5.47
CA ALA A 49 5.48 -18.12 -5.52
C ALA A 49 5.33 -19.54 -4.94
N VAL A 50 4.70 -19.65 -3.77
CA VAL A 50 4.40 -20.95 -3.12
C VAL A 50 3.51 -21.81 -4.01
N HIS A 51 2.47 -21.22 -4.60
CA HIS A 51 1.58 -21.95 -5.49
C HIS A 51 2.31 -22.47 -6.73
N GLN A 52 3.14 -21.66 -7.39
CA GLN A 52 3.90 -22.07 -8.57
C GLN A 52 4.92 -23.18 -8.24
N ALA A 53 5.49 -23.18 -7.04
CA ALA A 53 6.37 -24.27 -6.59
C ALA A 53 5.59 -25.58 -6.38
N ALA A 54 4.39 -25.50 -5.80
CA ALA A 54 3.58 -26.67 -5.41
C ALA A 54 2.67 -27.23 -6.51
N CYS A 55 2.21 -26.39 -7.43
CA CYS A 55 1.22 -26.76 -8.44
C CYS A 55 1.89 -27.13 -9.77
N PRO A 56 1.81 -28.39 -10.23
CA PRO A 56 2.44 -28.80 -11.49
C PRO A 56 1.81 -28.16 -12.74
N ILE A 57 0.58 -27.65 -12.63
CA ILE A 57 -0.12 -26.95 -13.74
C ILE A 57 0.38 -25.50 -13.87
N CYS A 58 0.64 -24.85 -12.73
CA CYS A 58 1.06 -23.46 -12.68
C CYS A 58 2.58 -23.30 -12.57
N ARG A 59 3.31 -24.41 -12.40
CA ARG A 59 4.78 -24.44 -12.34
C ARG A 59 5.34 -23.97 -13.69
N PRO A 60 6.15 -22.90 -13.71
CA PRO A 60 6.93 -22.51 -14.88
C PRO A 60 7.84 -23.64 -15.35
N GLU A 61 7.69 -24.07 -16.61
CA GLU A 61 8.53 -25.13 -17.21
C GLU A 61 10.03 -24.79 -17.26
N GLN A 62 10.37 -23.51 -17.12
CA GLN A 62 11.73 -22.98 -17.29
C GLN A 62 12.49 -22.82 -15.96
N MET A 63 11.89 -23.17 -14.83
CA MET A 63 12.50 -22.99 -13.51
C MET A 63 12.83 -24.33 -12.85
N SER A 64 14.05 -24.44 -12.34
CA SER A 64 14.48 -25.55 -11.49
C SER A 64 13.85 -25.48 -10.09
N GLU A 65 13.86 -26.60 -9.37
CA GLU A 65 13.34 -26.65 -7.99
C GLU A 65 14.12 -25.73 -7.04
N ASP A 66 15.44 -25.62 -7.24
CA ASP A 66 16.28 -24.69 -6.47
C ASP A 66 15.92 -23.22 -6.73
N GLU A 67 15.58 -22.87 -7.98
CA GLU A 67 15.11 -21.52 -8.32
C GLU A 67 13.73 -21.24 -7.72
N HIS A 68 12.85 -22.23 -7.72
CA HIS A 68 11.56 -22.13 -7.02
C HIS A 68 11.73 -21.90 -5.53
N SER A 69 12.59 -22.66 -4.86
CA SER A 69 12.87 -22.47 -3.43
C SER A 69 13.37 -21.06 -3.16
N ARG A 70 14.37 -20.60 -3.93
CA ARG A 70 14.92 -19.24 -3.78
C ARG A 70 13.87 -18.15 -3.99
N CYS A 71 12.97 -18.33 -4.96
CA CYS A 71 11.87 -17.40 -5.21
C CYS A 71 10.87 -17.36 -4.03
N CYS A 72 10.50 -18.52 -3.49
CA CYS A 72 9.65 -18.61 -2.30
C CYS A 72 10.30 -17.93 -1.09
N ASP A 73 11.57 -18.23 -0.81
CA ASP A 73 12.32 -17.65 0.32
C ASP A 73 12.42 -16.11 0.19
N THR A 74 12.69 -15.62 -1.02
CA THR A 74 12.79 -14.18 -1.30
C THR A 74 11.44 -13.49 -1.10
N ALA A 75 10.36 -14.09 -1.60
CA ALA A 75 9.01 -13.53 -1.47
C ALA A 75 8.53 -13.56 -0.01
N GLU A 76 8.87 -14.61 0.74
CA GLU A 76 8.58 -14.71 2.18
C GLU A 76 9.33 -13.63 2.97
N ALA A 77 10.62 -13.42 2.67
CA ALA A 77 11.42 -12.37 3.30
C ALA A 77 10.88 -10.96 3.00
N GLU A 78 10.42 -10.69 1.77
CA GLU A 78 9.77 -9.42 1.42
C GLU A 78 8.46 -9.24 2.18
N LYS A 79 7.59 -10.26 2.19
CA LYS A 79 6.34 -10.24 2.96
C LYS A 79 6.59 -9.88 4.43
N GLU A 80 7.58 -10.52 5.05
CA GLU A 80 7.91 -10.29 6.45
C GLU A 80 8.48 -8.88 6.69
N ARG A 81 9.33 -8.37 5.79
CA ARG A 81 9.81 -6.99 5.84
C ARG A 81 8.67 -5.98 5.76
N CYS A 82 7.74 -6.16 4.82
CA CYS A 82 6.58 -5.29 4.69
C CYS A 82 5.65 -5.37 5.91
N ARG A 83 5.46 -6.58 6.47
CA ARG A 83 4.66 -6.79 7.69
C ARG A 83 5.23 -6.05 8.88
N ILE A 84 6.55 -6.13 9.07
CA ILE A 84 7.29 -5.40 10.13
C ILE A 84 7.11 -3.89 9.94
N ALA A 85 7.38 -3.37 8.74
CA ALA A 85 7.25 -1.94 8.45
C ALA A 85 5.82 -1.43 8.69
N PHE A 86 4.80 -2.17 8.28
CA PHE A 86 3.41 -1.82 8.55
C PHE A 86 3.07 -1.83 10.04
N ARG A 87 3.53 -2.84 10.79
CA ARG A 87 3.31 -2.92 12.23
C ARG A 87 3.95 -1.75 12.95
N ASP A 88 5.20 -1.44 12.62
CA ASP A 88 5.95 -0.37 13.27
C ASP A 88 5.28 0.99 12.99
N LEU A 89 4.80 1.21 11.76
CA LEU A 89 4.00 2.39 11.40
C LEU A 89 2.63 2.43 12.09
N CYS A 90 1.96 1.29 12.31
CA CYS A 90 0.73 1.25 13.11
C CYS A 90 1.00 1.58 14.58
N GLN A 91 2.13 1.14 15.12
CA GLN A 91 2.54 1.46 16.48
C GLN A 91 2.84 2.96 16.62
N GLU A 92 3.50 3.56 15.65
CA GLU A 92 3.71 5.01 15.59
C GLU A 92 2.40 5.79 15.42
N LEU A 93 1.47 5.28 14.61
CA LEU A 93 0.18 5.92 14.35
C LEU A 93 -0.78 5.82 15.55
N GLY A 94 -0.60 4.82 16.41
CA GLY A 94 -1.42 4.60 17.61
C GLY A 94 -2.79 3.96 17.34
N PHE A 95 -3.13 3.73 16.07
CA PHE A 95 -4.29 2.98 15.63
C PHE A 95 -4.01 2.26 14.31
N VAL A 96 -4.78 1.22 14.02
CA VAL A 96 -4.69 0.51 12.74
C VAL A 96 -5.67 1.16 11.75
N PRO A 97 -5.19 1.70 10.62
CA PRO A 97 -6.08 2.34 9.65
C PRO A 97 -6.97 1.28 9.00
N THR A 98 -8.28 1.37 9.27
CA THR A 98 -9.31 0.49 8.72
C THR A 98 -9.77 1.06 7.39
N GLY A 99 -9.08 0.67 6.31
CA GLY A 99 -9.07 1.42 5.05
C GLY A 99 -10.38 1.40 4.26
N HIS A 100 -11.02 2.56 4.14
CA HIS A 100 -11.68 2.94 2.89
C HIS A 100 -10.59 3.16 1.83
N GLY A 101 -10.40 2.20 0.91
CA GLY A 101 -9.44 2.33 -0.20
C GLY A 101 -8.24 1.37 -0.17
N ILE A 102 -8.24 0.38 0.71
CA ILE A 102 -7.35 -0.78 0.59
C ILE A 102 -8.10 -1.81 -0.23
N LYS A 103 -8.08 -1.63 -1.55
CA LYS A 103 -8.49 -2.69 -2.45
C LYS A 103 -7.34 -3.69 -2.47
N LEU A 104 -7.63 -4.94 -2.13
CA LEU A 104 -6.74 -6.04 -2.46
C LEU A 104 -6.38 -5.88 -3.95
N PRO A 105 -5.10 -6.04 -4.33
CA PRO A 105 -4.73 -6.02 -5.73
C PRO A 105 -5.69 -6.96 -6.49
N PRO A 106 -6.19 -6.54 -7.67
CA PRO A 106 -7.18 -7.31 -8.40
C PRO A 106 -6.68 -8.74 -8.45
N GLU A 107 -7.48 -9.65 -7.89
CA GLU A 107 -7.16 -11.06 -7.74
C GLU A 107 -6.45 -11.47 -9.01
N SER A 108 -5.14 -11.69 -8.90
CA SER A 108 -4.36 -12.03 -10.07
C SER A 108 -5.07 -13.27 -10.61
N ARG A 109 -5.66 -13.14 -11.80
CA ARG A 109 -6.44 -14.19 -12.47
C ARG A 109 -5.48 -15.30 -12.90
N LEU A 110 -4.83 -15.92 -11.92
CA LEU A 110 -3.82 -16.93 -12.06
C LEU A 110 -4.52 -18.23 -11.65
N ARG A 111 -5.22 -18.79 -12.63
CA ARG A 111 -4.75 -19.92 -13.45
C ARG A 111 -4.74 -21.27 -12.73
N CYS A 112 -5.55 -21.45 -11.69
CA CYS A 112 -6.33 -22.69 -11.54
C CYS A 112 -7.59 -22.37 -10.73
N ALA A 113 -8.74 -22.95 -11.05
CA ALA A 113 -10.03 -22.60 -10.46
C ALA A 113 -10.13 -22.84 -8.94
N GLY A 114 -9.14 -23.54 -8.35
CA GLY A 114 -9.11 -23.91 -6.93
C GLY A 114 -8.33 -22.97 -6.01
N TRP A 115 -7.71 -21.89 -6.52
CA TRP A 115 -6.79 -21.07 -5.72
C TRP A 115 -7.45 -20.26 -4.58
N ARG A 116 -8.78 -20.11 -4.57
CA ARG A 116 -9.52 -19.39 -3.50
C ARG A 116 -10.76 -20.12 -2.97
N ALA A 117 -10.75 -21.45 -2.96
CA ALA A 117 -11.82 -22.25 -2.37
C ALA A 117 -11.34 -22.97 -1.10
N ASN A 118 -10.96 -22.20 -0.07
CA ASN A 118 -11.04 -22.59 1.34
C ASN A 118 -10.84 -21.38 2.24
#